data_AF-A0A9P7DIH5-F1
#
_entry.id   AF-A0A9P7DIH5-F1
#
_cell.length_a   1.000
_cell.length_b   1.000
_cell.length_c   1.000
_cell.angle_alpha   90.00
_cell.angle_beta   90.00
_cell.angle_gamma   90.00
#
_symmetry.space_group_name_H-M   'P 1'
#
loop_
_entity.id
_entity.type
_entity.pdbx_description
1 polymer ?
#
loop_
_entity_poly.entity_id
_entity_poly.type
_entity_poly.pdbx_seq_one_letter_code
_entity_poly.pdbx_strand_id
1 'polypeptide(L)'
;KLEVHIHKYENLPEDSEFRHEKYRAALTESLMSQDEDEVSEQGQKMGQFISHAGTYQSDLMSRFLATVDEVADPHPPPRFTTQVKGDSKELPLLAAKKIENQACRWMVSVEWLAREENKKYDSPSFLLDNGHAWGDPKDPEEMLAG
;
A
#
# COMPACT_ATOMS: atom_id res chain seq x y z
N LYS A 1 -9.51 -8.24 -2.24
CA LYS A 1 -8.31 -7.78 -1.51
C LYS A 1 -8.50 -6.36 -1.01
N LEU A 2 -8.60 -5.37 -1.89
CA LEU A 2 -8.85 -3.97 -1.51
C LEU A 2 -10.06 -3.81 -0.58
N GLU A 3 -11.22 -4.39 -0.93
CA GLU A 3 -12.43 -4.32 -0.10
C GLU A 3 -12.23 -4.91 1.31
N VAL A 4 -11.49 -6.01 1.43
CA VAL A 4 -11.13 -6.62 2.74
C VAL A 4 -10.27 -5.66 3.54
N HIS A 5 -9.27 -5.02 2.93
CA HIS A 5 -8.44 -4.01 3.61
C HIS A 5 -9.25 -2.79 4.02
N ILE A 6 -10.23 -2.36 3.21
CA ILE A 6 -11.15 -1.27 3.57
C ILE A 6 -12.00 -1.66 4.79
N HIS A 7 -12.63 -2.83 4.78
CA HIS A 7 -13.42 -3.30 5.92
C HIS A 7 -12.58 -3.38 7.20
N LYS A 8 -11.36 -3.93 7.10
CA LYS A 8 -10.42 -4.00 8.22
C LYS A 8 -10.00 -2.63 8.72
N TYR A 9 -9.69 -1.71 7.80
CA TYR A 9 -9.36 -0.31 8.13
C TYR A 9 -10.51 0.39 8.86
N GLU A 10 -11.75 0.23 8.38
CA GLU A 10 -12.94 0.81 9.00
C GLU A 10 -13.24 0.23 10.39
N ASN A 11 -12.68 -0.95 10.70
CA ASN A 11 -12.77 -1.63 11.99
C ASN A 11 -11.50 -1.51 12.85
N LEU A 12 -10.58 -0.60 12.51
CA LEU A 12 -9.43 -0.32 13.36
C LEU A 12 -9.88 0.14 14.76
N PRO A 13 -9.14 -0.23 15.82
CA PRO A 13 -9.39 0.25 17.18
C PRO A 13 -9.45 1.77 17.26
N GLU A 14 -10.27 2.30 18.17
CA GLU A 14 -10.52 3.74 18.24
C GLU A 14 -9.27 4.56 18.58
N ASP A 15 -8.34 3.95 19.30
CA ASP A 15 -7.05 4.50 19.73
C ASP A 15 -5.93 4.27 18.70
N SER A 16 -6.21 3.61 17.57
CA SER A 16 -5.22 3.39 16.52
C SER A 16 -4.82 4.71 15.85
N GLU A 17 -3.52 4.99 15.81
CA GLU A 17 -2.97 6.14 15.08
C GLU A 17 -3.36 6.12 13.59
N PHE A 18 -3.57 4.93 13.04
CA PHE A 18 -3.85 4.68 11.64
C PHE A 18 -5.33 4.84 11.25
N ARG A 19 -6.22 5.14 12.20
CA ARG A 19 -7.65 5.38 11.93
C ARG A 19 -7.90 6.69 11.18
N HIS A 20 -6.92 7.59 11.12
CA HIS A 20 -7.07 8.89 10.46
C HIS A 20 -7.16 8.73 8.93
N GLU A 21 -8.10 9.46 8.31
CA GLU A 21 -8.37 9.40 6.86
C GLU A 21 -7.17 9.63 5.94
N LYS A 22 -6.10 10.28 6.43
CA LYS A 22 -4.89 10.57 5.66
C LYS A 22 -4.14 9.32 5.20
N TYR A 23 -4.37 8.19 5.88
CA TYR A 23 -3.78 6.90 5.53
C TYR A 23 -4.64 6.14 4.50
N ARG A 24 -5.91 6.53 4.32
CA ARG A 24 -6.85 5.85 3.40
C ARG A 24 -6.36 5.85 1.96
N ALA A 25 -5.56 6.85 1.57
CA ALA A 25 -4.95 6.93 0.24
C ALA A 25 -4.05 5.72 -0.09
N ALA A 26 -3.53 4.99 0.90
CA ALA A 26 -2.76 3.76 0.64
C ALA A 26 -3.65 2.55 0.31
N LEU A 27 -4.96 2.65 0.52
CA LEU A 27 -5.94 1.61 0.19
C LEU A 27 -6.44 1.79 -1.25
N THR A 28 -5.56 1.58 -2.22
CA THR A 28 -5.88 1.58 -3.65
C THR A 28 -5.27 0.37 -4.34
N GLU A 29 -5.90 -0.12 -5.41
CA GLU A 29 -5.50 -1.34 -6.12
C GLU A 29 -4.05 -1.32 -6.62
N SER A 30 -3.56 -0.15 -7.06
CA SER A 30 -2.20 0.03 -7.58
C SER A 30 -1.11 -0.12 -6.51
N LEU A 31 -1.47 0.02 -5.24
CA LEU A 31 -0.55 -0.03 -4.09
C LEU A 31 -0.69 -1.31 -3.27
N MET A 32 -1.57 -2.21 -3.67
CA MET A 32 -1.71 -3.53 -3.06
C MET A 32 -0.47 -4.39 -3.33
N SER A 33 -0.08 -5.22 -2.36
CA SER A 33 1.04 -6.17 -2.53
C SER A 33 0.78 -7.18 -3.66
N GLN A 34 1.85 -7.67 -4.27
CA GLN A 34 1.77 -8.80 -5.20
C GLN A 34 1.72 -10.10 -4.42
N ASP A 35 0.68 -10.91 -4.65
CA ASP A 35 0.51 -12.21 -4.01
C ASP A 35 0.90 -13.33 -4.98
N GLU A 36 1.71 -14.27 -4.52
CA GLU A 36 2.07 -15.48 -5.24
C GLU A 36 1.46 -16.70 -4.54
N ASP A 37 1.01 -17.70 -5.31
CA ASP A 37 0.62 -18.99 -4.73
C ASP A 37 1.86 -19.63 -4.07
N GLU A 38 1.76 -20.03 -2.80
CA GLU A 38 2.77 -20.90 -2.21
C GLU A 38 2.68 -22.28 -2.88
N VAL A 39 3.79 -22.72 -3.48
CA VAL A 39 3.91 -24.02 -4.11
C VAL A 39 4.97 -24.86 -3.40
N SER A 40 4.70 -26.15 -3.23
CA SER A 40 5.67 -27.10 -2.71
C SER A 40 6.84 -27.29 -3.69
N GLU A 41 7.92 -27.96 -3.27
CA GLU A 41 9.05 -28.33 -4.15
C GLU A 41 8.62 -29.13 -5.39
N GLN A 42 7.44 -29.77 -5.34
CA GLN A 42 6.85 -30.55 -6.42
C GLN A 42 5.88 -29.72 -7.29
N GLY A 43 5.79 -28.41 -7.06
CA GLY A 43 4.92 -27.49 -7.79
C GLY A 43 3.44 -27.55 -7.39
N GLN A 44 3.10 -28.17 -6.25
CA GLN A 44 1.71 -28.26 -5.78
C GLN A 44 1.34 -27.06 -4.92
N LYS A 45 0.19 -26.44 -5.20
CA LYS A 45 -0.34 -25.34 -4.37
C LYS A 45 -0.58 -25.80 -2.94
N MET A 46 0.01 -25.09 -1.98
CA MET A 46 -0.08 -25.41 -0.55
C MET A 46 -1.31 -24.79 0.14
N GLY A 47 -2.13 -24.04 -0.61
CA GLY A 47 -3.32 -23.39 -0.07
C GLY A 47 -2.99 -22.16 0.78
N GLN A 48 -1.85 -21.53 0.54
CA GLN A 48 -1.46 -20.25 1.11
C GLN A 48 -0.99 -19.31 0.00
N PHE A 49 -1.04 -18.01 0.25
CA PHE A 49 -0.45 -17.00 -0.61
C PHE A 49 0.71 -16.31 0.08
N ILE A 50 1.81 -16.10 -0.63
CA ILE A 50 2.94 -15.30 -0.18
C ILE A 50 2.76 -13.88 -0.70
N SER A 51 2.69 -12.92 0.21
CA SER A 51 2.50 -11.52 -0.12
C SER A 51 3.81 -10.75 -0.08
N HIS A 52 4.17 -10.13 -1.20
CA HIS A 52 5.42 -9.39 -1.36
C HIS A 52 5.16 -7.89 -1.39
N ALA A 53 5.77 -7.17 -0.46
CA ALA A 53 5.82 -5.71 -0.47
C ALA A 53 6.78 -5.22 -1.57
N GLY A 54 6.49 -4.07 -2.17
CA GLY A 54 7.46 -3.41 -3.05
C GLY A 54 8.60 -2.79 -2.24
N THR A 55 9.83 -2.89 -2.72
CA THR A 55 11.01 -2.24 -2.10
C THR A 55 10.89 -0.71 -2.01
N TYR A 56 10.01 -0.12 -2.81
CA TYR A 56 9.71 1.30 -2.76
C TYR A 56 8.93 1.71 -1.50
N GLN A 57 8.25 0.79 -0.81
CA GLN A 57 7.36 1.13 0.29
C GLN A 57 8.14 1.72 1.48
N SER A 58 7.61 2.79 2.06
CA SER A 58 8.16 3.35 3.29
C SER A 58 7.86 2.46 4.50
N ASP A 59 8.64 2.62 5.56
CA ASP A 59 8.36 1.97 6.85
C ASP A 59 6.99 2.37 7.42
N LEU A 60 6.56 3.61 7.17
CA LEU A 60 5.25 4.10 7.63
C LEU A 60 4.10 3.40 6.90
N MET A 61 4.19 3.27 5.58
CA MET A 61 3.21 2.50 4.80
C MET A 61 3.21 1.02 5.20
N SER A 62 4.39 0.45 5.40
CA SER A 62 4.51 -0.96 5.81
C SER A 62 3.88 -1.21 7.17
N ARG A 63 4.05 -0.30 8.14
CA ARG A 63 3.38 -0.37 9.46
C ARG A 63 1.88 -0.20 9.33
N PHE A 64 1.42 0.78 8.54
CA PHE A 64 0.00 1.00 8.29
C PHE A 64 -0.69 -0.26 7.76
N LEU A 65 -0.17 -0.85 6.68
CA LEU A 65 -0.76 -2.04 6.07
C LEU A 65 -0.72 -3.25 7.01
N ALA A 66 0.38 -3.42 7.76
CA ALA A 66 0.48 -4.49 8.76
C ALA A 66 -0.58 -4.35 9.86
N THR A 67 -0.80 -3.14 10.37
CA THR A 67 -1.85 -2.90 11.38
C THR A 67 -3.24 -3.14 10.83
N VAL A 68 -3.51 -2.77 9.57
CA VAL A 68 -4.79 -3.11 8.92
C VAL A 68 -4.92 -4.63 8.77
N ASP A 69 -3.86 -5.34 8.37
CA ASP A 69 -3.89 -6.79 8.17
C ASP A 69 -4.17 -7.58 9.45
N GLU A 70 -3.71 -7.09 10.61
CA GLU A 70 -3.96 -7.68 11.94
C GLU A 70 -5.43 -7.62 12.36
N VAL A 71 -6.23 -6.70 11.82
CA VAL A 71 -7.66 -6.61 12.12
C VAL A 71 -8.39 -7.79 11.49
N ALA A 72 -9.26 -8.44 12.27
CA ALA A 72 -10.16 -9.46 11.76
C ALA A 72 -11.18 -8.83 10.80
N ASP A 73 -11.36 -9.41 9.62
CA ASP A 73 -12.38 -8.96 8.68
C ASP A 73 -13.79 -9.19 9.29
N PRO A 74 -14.65 -8.17 9.42
CA PRO A 74 -16.02 -8.34 9.88
C PRO A 74 -16.88 -9.21 8.94
N HIS A 75 -16.46 -9.36 7.68
CA HIS A 75 -17.16 -10.13 6.66
C HIS A 75 -16.28 -11.25 6.09
N PRO A 76 -15.84 -12.20 6.93
CA PRO A 76 -14.85 -13.19 6.50
C PRO A 76 -15.43 -14.07 5.37
N PRO A 77 -14.66 -14.37 4.32
CA PRO A 77 -15.10 -15.28 3.29
C PRO A 77 -15.32 -16.69 3.87
N PRO A 78 -16.21 -17.51 3.29
CA PRO A 78 -16.50 -18.86 3.77
C PRO A 78 -15.30 -19.82 3.71
N ARG A 79 -14.26 -19.46 2.93
CA ARG A 79 -12.96 -20.11 2.93
C ARG A 79 -11.89 -19.04 3.09
N PHE A 80 -11.10 -19.17 4.13
CA PHE A 80 -9.97 -18.30 4.39
C PHE A 80 -8.71 -18.96 3.82
N THR A 81 -8.04 -18.30 2.88
CA THR A 81 -6.71 -18.71 2.44
C THR A 81 -5.69 -17.98 3.30
N THR A 82 -4.78 -18.72 3.94
CA THR A 82 -3.75 -18.11 4.79
C THR A 82 -2.81 -17.28 3.93
N GLN A 83 -2.61 -16.02 4.30
CA GLN A 83 -1.62 -15.14 3.70
C GLN A 83 -0.38 -15.13 4.59
N VAL A 84 0.78 -15.35 4.00
CA VAL A 84 2.09 -15.29 4.67
C VAL A 84 2.87 -14.13 4.09
N LYS A 85 3.59 -13.38 4.92
CA LYS A 85 4.44 -12.29 4.47
C LYS A 85 5.73 -12.86 3.85
N GLY A 86 6.00 -12.49 2.60
CA GLY A 86 7.24 -12.82 1.91
C GLY A 86 8.25 -11.67 1.94
N ASP A 87 9.42 -11.92 1.37
CA ASP A 87 10.45 -10.91 1.18
C ASP A 87 9.98 -9.78 0.26
N SER A 88 10.46 -8.56 0.50
CA SER A 88 10.19 -7.44 -0.40
C SER A 88 10.79 -7.70 -1.79
N LYS A 89 10.06 -7.28 -2.83
CA LYS A 89 10.47 -7.43 -4.24
C LYS A 89 10.76 -6.08 -4.87
N GLU A 90 11.77 -6.04 -5.73
CA GLU A 90 12.04 -4.88 -6.58
C GLU A 90 10.90 -4.71 -7.58
N LEU A 91 9.99 -3.79 -7.25
CA LEU A 91 8.80 -3.47 -8.04
C LEU A 91 8.84 -1.99 -8.43
N PRO A 92 8.53 -1.65 -9.69
CA PRO A 92 8.43 -0.26 -10.09
C PRO A 92 7.24 0.41 -9.40
N LEU A 93 7.37 1.70 -9.09
CA LEU A 93 6.20 2.50 -8.74
C LEU A 93 5.29 2.61 -9.98
N LEU A 94 4.00 2.33 -9.82
CA LEU A 94 3.05 2.33 -10.93
C LEU A 94 2.56 3.77 -11.18
N ALA A 95 2.60 4.20 -12.44
CA ALA A 95 1.89 5.39 -12.84
C ALA A 95 0.39 5.11 -12.85
N ALA A 96 -0.40 6.04 -12.33
CA ALA A 96 -1.85 5.98 -12.42
C ALA A 96 -2.39 7.23 -13.11
N LYS A 97 -3.47 7.05 -13.88
CA LYS A 97 -4.13 8.14 -14.61
C LYS A 97 -4.99 9.03 -13.71
N LYS A 98 -5.39 8.51 -12.55
CA LYS A 98 -6.22 9.19 -11.57
C LYS A 98 -5.42 9.39 -10.29
N ILE A 99 -5.56 10.57 -9.70
CA ILE A 99 -4.91 10.99 -8.46
C ILE A 99 -5.21 9.99 -7.32
N GLU A 100 -6.47 9.53 -7.20
CA GLU A 100 -6.92 8.54 -6.19
C GLU A 100 -6.16 7.20 -6.22
N ASN A 101 -5.46 6.89 -7.32
CA ASN A 101 -4.71 5.66 -7.50
C ASN A 101 -3.19 5.88 -7.58
N GLN A 102 -2.72 7.11 -7.38
CA GLN A 102 -1.29 7.42 -7.33
C GLN A 102 -0.75 7.30 -5.90
N ALA A 103 0.53 6.98 -5.78
CA ALA A 103 1.21 7.00 -4.49
C ALA A 103 1.41 8.44 -4.00
N CYS A 104 1.33 8.66 -2.68
CA CYS A 104 1.80 9.89 -2.04
C CYS A 104 3.22 9.73 -1.51
N ARG A 105 3.96 10.83 -1.32
CA ARG A 105 5.33 10.86 -0.77
C ARG A 105 5.50 10.01 0.48
N TRP A 106 4.59 10.10 1.44
CA TRP A 106 4.70 9.36 2.70
C TRP A 106 4.72 7.83 2.51
N MET A 107 4.18 7.35 1.38
CA MET A 107 4.10 5.93 1.05
C MET A 107 5.41 5.36 0.51
N VAL A 108 6.31 6.22 0.02
CA VAL A 108 7.54 5.83 -0.66
C VAL A 108 8.76 6.09 0.22
N SER A 109 9.67 5.13 0.28
CA SER A 109 10.94 5.25 1.00
C SER A 109 11.81 6.33 0.37
N VAL A 110 12.24 7.28 1.20
CA VAL A 110 13.15 8.36 0.79
C VAL A 110 14.47 7.80 0.29
N GLU A 111 15.01 6.77 0.94
CA GLU A 111 16.26 6.11 0.54
C GLU A 111 16.12 5.39 -0.80
N TRP A 112 14.97 4.75 -1.04
CA TRP A 112 14.70 4.10 -2.32
C TRP A 112 14.60 5.12 -3.45
N LEU A 113 13.92 6.25 -3.21
CA LEU A 113 13.73 7.32 -4.19
C LEU A 113 15.03 8.08 -4.49
N ALA A 114 15.94 8.18 -3.53
CA ALA A 114 17.24 8.83 -3.68
C ALA A 114 18.19 8.08 -4.64
N ARG A 115 17.95 6.80 -4.92
CA ARG A 115 18.76 6.01 -5.87
C ARG A 115 18.62 6.58 -7.29
N GLU A 116 19.72 6.68 -8.02
CA GLU A 116 19.75 7.31 -9.36
C GLU A 116 18.75 6.65 -10.33
N GLU A 117 18.62 5.33 -10.29
CA GLU A 117 17.71 4.56 -11.13
C GLU A 117 16.22 4.81 -10.84
N ASN A 118 15.90 5.31 -9.64
CA ASN A 118 14.54 5.51 -9.14
C ASN A 118 14.08 6.97 -9.17
N LYS A 119 14.98 7.93 -9.38
CA LYS A 119 14.64 9.36 -9.50
C LYS A 119 13.57 9.64 -10.55
N LYS A 120 13.44 8.81 -11.59
CA LYS A 120 12.37 8.91 -12.60
C LYS A 120 10.95 8.81 -12.01
N TYR A 121 10.80 8.16 -10.85
CA TYR A 121 9.53 8.03 -10.12
C TYR A 121 9.23 9.27 -9.26
N ASP A 122 10.21 10.14 -9.05
CA ASP A 122 10.02 11.44 -8.42
C ASP A 122 9.44 12.43 -9.45
N SER A 123 8.21 12.18 -9.87
CA SER A 123 7.47 13.07 -10.76
C SER A 123 5.96 12.96 -10.52
N PRO A 124 5.18 14.00 -10.86
CA PRO A 124 3.73 14.01 -10.64
C PRO A 124 2.96 12.90 -11.36
N SER A 125 3.57 12.19 -12.32
CA SER A 125 2.96 11.04 -12.99
C SER A 125 2.97 9.75 -12.15
N PHE A 126 3.87 9.66 -11.16
CA PHE A 126 4.06 8.48 -10.33
C PHE A 126 3.82 8.75 -8.85
N LEU A 127 4.23 9.94 -8.38
CA LEU A 127 4.29 10.29 -6.98
C LEU A 127 3.68 11.68 -6.77
N LEU A 128 2.66 11.72 -5.95
CA LEU A 128 2.05 12.95 -5.47
C LEU A 128 2.74 13.42 -4.21
N ASP A 129 2.84 14.73 -4.05
CA ASP A 129 3.18 15.31 -2.75
C ASP A 129 2.09 14.99 -1.73
N ASN A 130 2.35 15.24 -0.44
CA ASN A 130 1.32 14.98 0.55
C ASN A 130 0.31 16.14 0.54
N GLY A 131 -0.84 15.91 1.17
CA GLY A 131 -1.88 16.92 1.31
C GLY A 131 -1.82 17.63 2.66
N HIS A 132 -2.82 18.48 2.89
CA HIS A 132 -3.00 19.24 4.13
C HIS A 132 -2.99 18.36 5.38
N ALA A 133 -3.53 17.15 5.30
CA ALA A 133 -3.57 16.20 6.41
C ALA A 133 -2.16 15.73 6.87
N TRP A 134 -1.12 16.03 6.09
CA TRP A 134 0.28 15.76 6.40
C TRP A 134 1.09 17.03 6.71
N GLY A 135 0.43 18.20 6.74
CA GLY A 135 1.07 19.49 7.02
C GLY A 135 1.50 20.26 5.76
N ASP A 136 1.21 19.76 4.57
CA ASP A 136 1.54 20.43 3.31
C ASP A 136 0.58 21.61 3.05
N PRO A 137 1.03 22.65 2.31
CA PRO A 137 0.26 23.88 2.13
C PRO A 137 -0.88 23.78 1.11
N LYS A 138 -0.97 22.67 0.36
CA LYS A 138 -2.01 22.40 -0.65
C LYS A 138 -2.24 20.91 -0.77
N ASP A 139 -3.45 20.51 -1.15
CA ASP A 139 -3.71 19.13 -1.54
C ASP A 139 -3.20 18.83 -2.96
N PRO A 140 -2.84 17.57 -3.28
CA PRO A 140 -2.38 17.18 -4.62
C PRO A 140 -3.34 17.54 -5.75
N GLU A 141 -4.64 17.51 -5.47
CA GLU A 141 -5.69 17.90 -6.42
C GLU A 141 -5.60 19.40 -6.79
N GLU A 142 -5.26 20.26 -5.84
CA GLU A 142 -5.12 21.70 -6.06
C GLU A 142 -3.84 22.06 -6.83
N MET A 143 -2.81 21.23 -6.72
CA MET A 143 -1.53 21.43 -7.41
C MET A 143 -1.56 21.01 -8.88
N LEU A 144 -2.43 20.06 -9.23
CA LEU A 144 -2.59 19.55 -10.60
C LEU A 144 -3.66 20.29 -11.41
N ALA A 145 -4.52 21.08 -10.76
CA ALA A 145 -5.59 21.83 -11.40
C ALA A 145 -5.20 23.26 -11.86
N GLY A 146 -3.95 23.68 -11.62
CA GLY A 146 -3.40 24.98 -12.01
C GLY A 146 -2.42 24.90 -13.17
#